data_AF-A0A1E7YZT9-F1
#
_entry.id   AF-A0A1E7YZT9-F1
#
_cell.length_a   1.000
_cell.length_b   1.000
_cell.length_c   1.000
_cell.angle_alpha   90.00
_cell.angle_beta   90.00
_cell.angle_gamma   90.00
#
_symmetry.space_group_name_H-M   'P 1'
#
loop_
_entity.id
_entity.type
_entity.pdbx_description
1 polymer ?
#
loop_
_entity_poly.entity_id
_entity_poly.type
_entity_poly.pdbx_seq_one_letter_code
_entity_poly.pdbx_strand_id
1 'polypeptide(L)'
;VRKEVRAIEATGAHFRYVPSRFVSGDGVYRFYHAKYAVNGHEAEIGTANFDWSGLGGRNREYLYDTANPTVVRAVQSVFNADWDRQRAPSWAHRVLVLSPGTSAAQLLQVINQPGPIDVESEELGPYRPILDALAAKGKDLRLILPASINREDQRDVAFLRTHGCQVRLMPVKPIYMHAKMIVGNRLAFIGSENFTQTSLEDNREMGLLLNGSDLGKLKAQFNRDWAMTGGGLGGLVAKAKGWLSRF
;
A
#
# COMPACT_ATOMS: atom_id res chain seq x y z
N VAL A 1 -20.20 -14.17 -0.41
CA VAL A 1 -20.76 -13.08 -1.23
C VAL A 1 -22.29 -13.15 -1.39
N ARG A 2 -22.93 -14.25 -1.81
CA ARG A 2 -24.41 -14.28 -2.01
C ARG A 2 -25.23 -13.92 -0.75
N LYS A 3 -24.74 -14.26 0.44
CA LYS A 3 -25.41 -13.91 1.71
C LYS A 3 -25.30 -12.41 1.97
N GLU A 4 -24.11 -11.86 1.79
CA GLU A 4 -23.78 -10.45 1.99
C GLU A 4 -24.54 -9.55 1.01
N VAL A 5 -24.64 -9.95 -0.27
CA VAL A 5 -25.44 -9.23 -1.27
C VAL A 5 -26.90 -9.12 -0.85
N ARG A 6 -27.52 -10.23 -0.42
CA ARG A 6 -28.90 -10.20 0.07
C ARG A 6 -29.07 -9.31 1.29
N ALA A 7 -28.08 -9.27 2.18
CA ALA A 7 -28.11 -8.40 3.35
C ALA A 7 -28.02 -6.92 2.96
N ILE A 8 -27.20 -6.57 1.96
CA ILE A 8 -27.10 -5.21 1.40
C ILE A 8 -28.43 -4.82 0.75
N GLU A 9 -28.97 -5.66 -0.13
CA GLU A 9 -30.22 -5.38 -0.84
C GLU A 9 -31.41 -5.22 0.13
N ALA A 10 -31.42 -5.96 1.24
CA ALA A 10 -32.45 -5.85 2.28
C ALA A 10 -32.45 -4.50 3.01
N THR A 11 -31.36 -3.71 2.95
CA THR A 11 -31.34 -2.35 3.51
C THR A 11 -31.93 -1.30 2.55
N GLY A 12 -32.27 -1.69 1.31
CA GLY A 12 -32.60 -0.77 0.23
C GLY A 12 -31.37 -0.19 -0.49
N ALA A 13 -30.16 -0.55 -0.06
CA ALA A 13 -28.95 -0.17 -0.77
C ALA A 13 -28.82 -0.90 -2.11
N HIS A 14 -28.23 -0.23 -3.08
CA HIS A 14 -27.91 -0.84 -4.37
C HIS A 14 -26.57 -1.57 -4.31
N PHE A 15 -26.52 -2.75 -4.92
CA PHE A 15 -25.31 -3.54 -5.07
C PHE A 15 -25.00 -3.77 -6.55
N ARG A 16 -23.71 -3.74 -6.91
CA ARG A 16 -23.23 -4.20 -8.21
C ARG A 16 -21.93 -4.97 -8.06
N TYR A 17 -21.81 -6.04 -8.84
CA TYR A 17 -20.51 -6.66 -9.08
C TYR A 17 -19.64 -5.71 -9.92
N VAL A 18 -18.36 -5.73 -9.59
CA VAL A 18 -17.33 -4.96 -10.29
C VAL A 18 -17.26 -5.32 -11.78
N PRO A 19 -16.75 -4.43 -12.65
CA PRO A 19 -16.55 -4.73 -14.06
C PRO A 19 -15.71 -5.99 -14.29
N SER A 20 -16.08 -6.82 -15.28
CA SER A 20 -15.39 -8.09 -15.58
C SER A 20 -13.89 -7.93 -15.87
N ARG A 21 -13.47 -6.77 -16.40
CA ARG A 21 -12.06 -6.40 -16.60
C ARG A 21 -11.22 -6.36 -15.31
N PHE A 22 -11.86 -6.33 -14.14
CA PHE A 22 -11.20 -6.36 -12.82
C PHE A 22 -11.53 -7.62 -12.03
N VAL A 23 -11.91 -8.69 -12.74
CA VAL A 23 -12.16 -10.02 -12.17
C VAL A 23 -11.21 -11.00 -12.84
N SER A 24 -10.62 -11.87 -12.04
CA SER A 24 -9.72 -12.92 -12.54
C SER A 24 -10.49 -13.91 -13.41
N GLY A 25 -9.92 -14.27 -14.56
CA GLY A 25 -10.55 -15.13 -15.57
C GLY A 25 -9.65 -15.33 -16.79
N ASP A 26 -9.91 -16.39 -17.57
CA ASP A 26 -9.20 -16.69 -18.82
C ASP A 26 -7.67 -16.73 -18.71
N GLY A 27 -7.17 -17.25 -17.58
CA GLY A 27 -5.74 -17.33 -17.28
C GLY A 27 -5.09 -16.00 -16.88
N VAL A 28 -5.88 -14.93 -16.70
CA VAL A 28 -5.38 -13.63 -16.24
C VAL A 28 -5.87 -13.32 -14.83
N TYR A 29 -4.92 -12.99 -13.95
CA TYR A 29 -5.19 -12.57 -12.57
C TYR A 29 -5.42 -11.07 -12.52
N ARG A 30 -6.63 -10.66 -12.13
CA ARG A 30 -7.04 -9.27 -11.93
C ARG A 30 -8.02 -9.17 -10.77
N PHE A 31 -7.96 -8.06 -10.06
CA PHE A 31 -8.79 -7.83 -8.89
C PHE A 31 -9.28 -6.38 -8.85
N TYR A 32 -10.48 -6.20 -8.30
CA TYR A 32 -10.90 -4.91 -7.79
C TYR A 32 -10.38 -4.79 -6.37
N HIS A 33 -9.30 -4.03 -6.21
CA HIS A 33 -8.53 -3.99 -4.99
C HIS A 33 -8.38 -2.57 -4.40
N ALA A 34 -8.95 -1.56 -5.04
CA ALA A 34 -9.16 -0.24 -4.47
C ALA A 34 -10.05 -0.30 -3.21
N LYS A 35 -9.66 0.40 -2.15
CA LYS A 35 -10.46 0.58 -0.93
C LYS A 35 -10.69 2.05 -0.68
N TYR A 36 -11.94 2.46 -0.85
CA TYR A 36 -12.34 3.85 -0.73
C TYR A 36 -13.84 3.94 -0.44
N ALA A 37 -14.25 5.09 0.09
CA ALA A 37 -15.63 5.50 0.23
C ALA A 37 -15.78 6.98 -0.18
N VAL A 38 -16.95 7.38 -0.66
CA VAL A 38 -17.21 8.77 -1.09
C VAL A 38 -18.68 9.13 -0.91
N ASN A 39 -18.97 10.35 -0.44
CA ASN A 39 -20.34 10.84 -0.22
C ASN A 39 -20.64 12.20 -0.91
N GLY A 40 -19.92 12.50 -2.00
CA GLY A 40 -20.03 13.75 -2.76
C GLY A 40 -19.41 14.98 -2.09
N HIS A 41 -19.10 14.92 -0.80
CA HIS A 41 -18.48 16.01 -0.02
C HIS A 41 -17.11 15.59 0.52
N GLU A 42 -16.97 14.32 0.88
CA GLU A 42 -15.77 13.73 1.44
C GLU A 42 -15.47 12.41 0.74
N ALA A 43 -14.20 12.03 0.76
CA ALA A 43 -13.72 10.73 0.34
C ALA A 43 -12.70 10.19 1.34
N GLU A 44 -12.77 8.89 1.60
CA GLU A 44 -11.73 8.11 2.27
C GLU A 44 -11.04 7.26 1.21
N ILE A 45 -9.70 7.26 1.18
CA ILE A 45 -8.89 6.39 0.32
C ILE A 45 -7.81 5.77 1.20
N GLY A 46 -7.50 4.49 1.01
CA GLY A 46 -6.39 3.91 1.76
C GLY A 46 -6.05 2.47 1.46
N THR A 47 -5.28 1.90 2.39
CA THR A 47 -4.71 0.56 2.26
C THR A 47 -5.65 -0.53 2.79
N ALA A 48 -6.56 -0.20 3.70
CA ALA A 48 -7.29 -1.18 4.50
C ALA A 48 -8.39 -1.92 3.73
N ASN A 49 -8.44 -3.24 3.88
CA ASN A 49 -9.67 -3.97 3.59
C ASN A 49 -10.79 -3.53 4.55
N PHE A 50 -12.02 -3.42 4.06
CA PHE A 50 -13.20 -3.13 4.88
C PHE A 50 -13.69 -4.39 5.60
N ASP A 51 -12.80 -4.96 6.41
CA ASP A 51 -13.05 -6.11 7.26
C ASP A 51 -12.37 -5.94 8.63
N TRP A 52 -12.48 -6.96 9.49
CA TRP A 52 -11.93 -6.90 10.84
C TRP A 52 -10.39 -6.88 10.91
N SER A 53 -9.70 -7.37 9.88
CA SER A 53 -8.24 -7.31 9.85
C SER A 53 -7.75 -5.87 9.63
N GLY A 54 -8.36 -5.16 8.68
CA GLY A 54 -8.04 -3.77 8.37
C GLY A 54 -8.58 -2.78 9.40
N LEU A 55 -9.86 -2.89 9.78
CA LEU A 55 -10.53 -1.91 10.63
C LEU A 55 -10.47 -2.24 12.14
N GLY A 56 -10.11 -3.47 12.50
CA GLY A 56 -10.05 -3.95 13.89
C GLY A 56 -8.69 -3.75 14.58
N GLY A 57 -7.76 -3.01 13.95
CA GLY A 57 -6.44 -2.70 14.51
C GLY A 57 -5.43 -3.85 14.50
N ARG A 58 -5.65 -4.88 13.65
CA ARG A 58 -4.71 -6.00 13.49
C ARG A 58 -3.65 -5.72 12.43
N ASN A 59 -3.99 -4.90 11.45
CA ASN A 59 -3.08 -4.48 10.40
C ASN A 59 -2.54 -3.07 10.68
N ARG A 60 -1.31 -2.82 10.20
CA ARG A 60 -0.86 -1.46 9.91
C ARG A 60 -1.53 -1.03 8.61
N GLU A 61 -2.32 0.03 8.69
CA GLU A 61 -3.05 0.62 7.56
C GLU A 61 -2.89 2.14 7.56
N TYR A 62 -3.12 2.75 6.39
CA TYR A 62 -3.29 4.19 6.21
C TYR A 62 -4.62 4.46 5.53
N LEU A 63 -5.46 5.25 6.18
CA LEU A 63 -6.72 5.77 5.65
C LEU A 63 -6.61 7.29 5.60
N TYR A 64 -7.01 7.90 4.49
CA TYR A 64 -6.93 9.33 4.28
C TYR A 64 -8.30 9.90 3.94
N ASP A 65 -8.87 10.58 4.92
CA ASP A 65 -10.10 11.34 4.79
C ASP A 65 -9.82 12.72 4.23
N THR A 66 -10.59 13.12 3.22
CA THR A 66 -10.44 14.44 2.63
C THR A 66 -11.75 15.02 2.11
N ALA A 67 -11.94 16.30 2.37
CA ALA A 67 -12.98 17.14 1.75
C ALA A 67 -12.43 17.92 0.53
N ASN A 68 -11.23 17.60 0.03
CA ASN A 68 -10.68 18.29 -1.14
C ASN A 68 -11.61 18.03 -2.35
N PRO A 69 -12.25 19.06 -2.91
CA PRO A 69 -13.30 18.87 -3.91
C PRO A 69 -12.76 18.27 -5.21
N THR A 70 -11.47 18.43 -5.51
CA THR A 70 -10.84 17.80 -6.67
C THR A 70 -10.67 16.29 -6.47
N VAL A 71 -10.24 15.87 -5.27
CA VAL A 71 -10.11 14.45 -4.93
C VAL A 71 -11.49 13.79 -4.87
N VAL A 72 -12.43 14.40 -4.16
CA VAL A 72 -13.81 13.90 -4.02
C VAL A 72 -14.46 13.68 -5.40
N ARG A 73 -14.36 14.66 -6.31
CA ARG A 73 -14.86 14.50 -7.67
C ARG A 73 -14.15 13.39 -8.45
N ALA A 74 -12.83 13.23 -8.27
CA ALA A 74 -12.08 12.18 -8.95
C ALA A 74 -12.53 10.80 -8.48
N VAL A 75 -12.62 10.57 -7.17
CA VAL A 75 -13.09 9.31 -6.58
C VAL A 75 -14.52 9.01 -7.03
N GLN A 76 -15.44 9.98 -6.95
CA GLN A 76 -16.81 9.83 -7.42
C GLN A 76 -16.88 9.48 -8.91
N SER A 77 -16.02 10.08 -9.74
CA SER A 77 -15.99 9.81 -11.18
C SER A 77 -15.50 8.40 -11.49
N VAL A 78 -14.52 7.89 -10.74
CA VAL A 78 -14.06 6.50 -10.87
C VAL A 78 -15.15 5.53 -10.42
N PHE A 79 -15.81 5.81 -9.29
CA PHE A 79 -16.93 5.02 -8.80
C PHE A 79 -18.04 4.93 -9.85
N ASN A 80 -18.51 6.07 -10.37
CA ASN A 80 -19.58 6.12 -11.37
C ASN A 80 -19.17 5.37 -12.65
N ALA A 81 -17.93 5.57 -13.12
CA ALA A 81 -17.43 4.86 -14.29
C ALA A 81 -17.42 3.34 -14.08
N ASP A 82 -16.94 2.84 -12.95
CA ASP A 82 -16.95 1.40 -12.66
C ASP A 82 -18.38 0.88 -12.45
N TRP A 83 -19.26 1.65 -11.81
CA TRP A 83 -20.70 1.33 -11.62
C TRP A 83 -21.44 1.15 -12.95
N ASP A 84 -21.17 2.03 -13.90
CA ASP A 84 -21.74 2.04 -15.26
C ASP A 84 -20.90 1.23 -16.26
N ARG A 85 -19.87 0.52 -15.78
CA ARG A 85 -18.93 -0.30 -16.55
C ARG A 85 -18.15 0.46 -17.63
N GLN A 86 -18.09 1.79 -17.54
CA GLN A 86 -17.28 2.65 -18.39
C GLN A 86 -15.82 2.70 -17.92
N ARG A 87 -14.92 3.26 -18.74
CA ARG A 87 -13.54 3.52 -18.32
C ARG A 87 -13.49 4.77 -17.45
N ALA A 88 -12.63 4.76 -16.44
CA ALA A 88 -12.37 5.94 -15.62
C ALA A 88 -11.86 7.10 -16.51
N PRO A 89 -12.27 8.35 -16.25
CA PRO A 89 -11.87 9.47 -17.09
C PRO A 89 -10.37 9.79 -16.89
N SER A 90 -9.69 10.13 -17.97
CA SER A 90 -8.22 10.34 -17.97
C SER A 90 -7.75 11.45 -17.03
N TRP A 91 -8.59 12.42 -16.71
CA TRP A 91 -8.24 13.48 -15.74
C TRP A 91 -8.18 12.96 -14.30
N ALA A 92 -8.96 11.93 -13.96
CA ALA A 92 -8.93 11.35 -12.61
C ALA A 92 -7.57 10.72 -12.31
N HIS A 93 -6.90 10.14 -13.32
CA HIS A 93 -5.53 9.61 -13.21
C HIS A 93 -4.45 10.69 -12.92
N ARG A 94 -4.77 11.98 -13.07
CA ARG A 94 -3.86 13.07 -12.69
C ARG A 94 -4.04 13.48 -11.23
N VAL A 95 -5.16 13.11 -10.63
CA VAL A 95 -5.54 13.44 -9.25
C VAL A 95 -5.25 12.26 -8.33
N LEU A 96 -5.58 11.05 -8.79
CA LEU A 96 -5.41 9.81 -8.07
C LEU A 96 -4.20 9.04 -8.62
N VAL A 97 -3.58 8.25 -7.75
CA VAL A 97 -2.81 7.09 -8.18
C VAL A 97 -3.85 6.02 -8.49
N LEU A 98 -3.98 5.62 -9.76
CA LEU A 98 -5.10 4.82 -10.22
C LEU A 98 -4.64 3.77 -11.22
N SER A 99 -4.70 2.51 -10.80
CA SER A 99 -4.45 1.36 -11.67
C SER A 99 -5.75 0.91 -12.33
N PRO A 100 -5.70 0.39 -13.57
CA PRO A 100 -4.53 0.39 -14.46
C PRO A 100 -4.27 1.80 -15.01
N GLY A 101 -3.02 2.13 -15.32
CA GLY A 101 -2.68 3.38 -16.03
C GLY A 101 -1.46 4.09 -15.47
N THR A 102 -1.64 4.92 -14.44
CA THR A 102 -0.61 5.89 -14.02
C THR A 102 0.18 5.48 -12.78
N SER A 103 -0.25 4.42 -12.09
CA SER A 103 0.27 4.05 -10.77
C SER A 103 1.78 3.82 -10.76
N ALA A 104 2.29 2.99 -11.66
CA ALA A 104 3.74 2.71 -11.74
C ALA A 104 4.56 3.99 -11.91
N ALA A 105 4.16 4.88 -12.83
CA ALA A 105 4.86 6.14 -13.08
C ALA A 105 4.80 7.10 -11.87
N GLN A 106 3.66 7.18 -11.19
CA GLN A 106 3.49 8.02 -10.01
C GLN A 106 4.26 7.49 -8.80
N LEU A 107 4.30 6.17 -8.57
CA LEU A 107 5.15 5.56 -7.53
C LEU A 107 6.63 5.80 -7.82
N LEU A 108 7.06 5.64 -9.08
CA LEU A 108 8.43 5.96 -9.50
C LEU A 108 8.78 7.45 -9.26
N GLN A 109 7.84 8.37 -9.45
CA GLN A 109 8.02 9.78 -9.11
C GLN A 109 8.34 9.96 -7.62
N VAL A 110 7.66 9.22 -6.72
CA VAL A 110 7.93 9.28 -5.28
C VAL A 110 9.28 8.64 -4.94
N ILE A 111 9.58 7.47 -5.51
CA ILE A 111 10.84 6.75 -5.24
C ILE A 111 12.02 7.59 -5.73
N ASN A 112 12.00 8.12 -6.94
CA ASN A 112 13.14 8.79 -7.57
C ASN A 112 13.44 10.20 -7.02
N GLN A 113 12.69 10.69 -6.03
CA GLN A 113 13.01 11.95 -5.36
C GLN A 113 14.44 11.93 -4.76
N PRO A 114 15.18 13.04 -4.72
CA PRO A 114 16.47 13.08 -4.06
C PRO A 114 16.41 12.77 -2.55
N GLY A 115 17.43 12.04 -2.06
CA GLY A 115 17.59 11.71 -0.64
C GLY A 115 16.82 10.47 -0.19
N PRO A 116 16.69 10.28 1.14
CA PRO A 116 16.14 9.07 1.71
C PRO A 116 14.63 8.92 1.48
N ILE A 117 14.22 7.67 1.36
CA ILE A 117 12.82 7.26 1.34
C ILE A 117 12.58 6.15 2.36
N ASP A 118 11.40 6.18 2.94
CA ASP A 118 10.89 5.14 3.83
C ASP A 118 9.71 4.44 3.16
N VAL A 119 9.68 3.11 3.23
CA VAL A 119 8.71 2.27 2.52
C VAL A 119 8.12 1.24 3.45
N GLU A 120 6.80 1.18 3.50
CA GLU A 120 6.04 0.06 4.06
C GLU A 120 5.30 -0.60 2.91
N SER A 121 5.47 -1.91 2.76
CA SER A 121 4.73 -2.68 1.78
C SER A 121 4.29 -4.01 2.38
N GLU A 122 3.21 -4.57 1.85
CA GLU A 122 2.84 -5.97 2.10
C GLU A 122 3.56 -6.91 1.13
N GLU A 123 3.64 -6.50 -0.15
CA GLU A 123 4.23 -7.26 -1.27
C GLU A 123 5.19 -6.34 -2.04
N LEU A 124 6.39 -6.82 -2.36
CA LEU A 124 7.49 -6.00 -2.90
C LEU A 124 7.66 -6.12 -4.42
N GLY A 125 7.19 -7.21 -5.02
CA GLY A 125 7.47 -7.54 -6.41
C GLY A 125 6.45 -8.46 -7.05
N PRO A 126 6.64 -8.87 -8.32
CA PRO A 126 7.90 -8.78 -9.08
C PRO A 126 7.95 -7.63 -10.10
N TYR A 127 7.41 -6.44 -9.81
CA TYR A 127 7.42 -5.35 -10.80
C TYR A 127 8.79 -4.67 -10.90
N ARG A 128 9.57 -5.10 -11.92
CA ARG A 128 10.98 -4.76 -12.06
C ARG A 128 11.31 -3.26 -12.04
N PRO A 129 10.55 -2.36 -12.72
CA PRO A 129 10.84 -0.93 -12.66
C PRO A 129 10.85 -0.35 -11.24
N ILE A 130 9.93 -0.80 -10.37
CA ILE A 130 9.88 -0.36 -8.97
C ILE A 130 11.03 -0.96 -8.18
N LEU A 131 11.32 -2.26 -8.35
CA LEU A 131 12.45 -2.93 -7.69
C LEU A 131 13.80 -2.29 -8.03
N ASP A 132 14.04 -1.94 -9.29
CA ASP A 132 15.27 -1.29 -9.74
C ASP A 132 15.39 0.12 -9.16
N ALA A 133 14.30 0.89 -9.13
CA ALA A 133 14.29 2.23 -8.55
C ALA A 133 14.52 2.20 -7.03
N LEU A 134 13.96 1.22 -6.32
CA LEU A 134 14.22 0.98 -4.91
C LEU A 134 15.69 0.58 -4.68
N ALA A 135 16.24 -0.33 -5.48
CA ALA A 135 17.64 -0.74 -5.38
C ALA A 135 18.61 0.42 -5.61
N ALA A 136 18.31 1.32 -6.55
CA ALA A 136 19.13 2.49 -6.85
C ALA A 136 19.28 3.47 -5.66
N LYS A 137 18.40 3.40 -4.65
CA LYS A 137 18.55 4.17 -3.40
C LYS A 137 19.69 3.68 -2.53
N GLY A 138 20.01 2.39 -2.58
CA GLY A 138 20.93 1.76 -1.64
C GLY A 138 20.63 2.14 -0.20
N LYS A 139 21.63 2.67 0.52
CA LYS A 139 21.51 3.01 1.95
C LYS A 139 20.39 4.01 2.31
N ASP A 140 19.95 4.79 1.32
CA ASP A 140 18.90 5.81 1.46
C ASP A 140 17.49 5.19 1.48
N LEU A 141 17.34 3.89 1.21
CA LEU A 141 16.08 3.16 1.39
C LEU A 141 16.03 2.46 2.76
N ARG A 142 14.95 2.74 3.50
CA ARG A 142 14.47 1.89 4.59
C ARG A 142 13.14 1.28 4.21
N LEU A 143 13.03 -0.04 4.29
CA LEU A 143 11.84 -0.78 3.86
C LEU A 143 11.39 -1.78 4.94
N ILE A 144 10.09 -1.80 5.23
CA ILE A 144 9.45 -2.78 6.11
C ILE A 144 8.48 -3.63 5.31
N LEU A 145 8.59 -4.96 5.48
CA LEU A 145 7.67 -5.98 4.97
C LEU A 145 7.14 -6.84 6.11
N PRO A 146 6.03 -7.58 5.95
CA PRO A 146 5.66 -8.62 6.90
C PRO A 146 6.70 -9.76 6.91
N ALA A 147 6.90 -10.42 8.05
CA ALA A 147 7.82 -11.55 8.16
C ALA A 147 7.33 -12.82 7.46
N SER A 148 6.08 -12.82 6.97
CA SER A 148 5.45 -13.92 6.22
C SER A 148 5.54 -13.75 4.69
N ILE A 149 6.45 -12.90 4.19
CA ILE A 149 6.66 -12.73 2.74
C ILE A 149 6.88 -14.06 2.00
N ASN A 150 6.37 -14.13 0.79
CA ASN A 150 6.46 -15.30 -0.07
C ASN A 150 7.89 -15.51 -0.62
N ARG A 151 8.13 -16.58 -1.38
CA ARG A 151 9.47 -16.90 -1.94
C ARG A 151 9.97 -15.89 -2.95
N GLU A 152 9.08 -15.23 -3.68
CA GLU A 152 9.43 -14.21 -4.67
C GLU A 152 9.91 -12.94 -3.96
N ASP A 153 9.13 -12.42 -3.02
CA ASP A 153 9.51 -11.29 -2.18
C ASP A 153 10.80 -11.55 -1.40
N GLN A 154 11.05 -12.79 -0.94
CA GLN A 154 12.33 -13.13 -0.28
C GLN A 154 13.54 -12.93 -1.21
N ARG A 155 13.39 -13.23 -2.51
CA ARG A 155 14.44 -12.99 -3.52
C ARG A 155 14.61 -11.50 -3.77
N ASP A 156 13.51 -10.75 -3.85
CA ASP A 156 13.55 -9.31 -4.06
C ASP A 156 14.16 -8.58 -2.86
N VAL A 157 13.85 -9.02 -1.63
CA VAL A 157 14.52 -8.52 -0.42
C VAL A 157 16.01 -8.82 -0.43
N ALA A 158 16.42 -10.02 -0.84
CA ALA A 158 17.84 -10.35 -0.97
C ALA A 158 18.53 -9.44 -2.00
N PHE A 159 17.88 -9.22 -3.15
CA PHE A 159 18.35 -8.30 -4.19
C PHE A 159 18.48 -6.86 -3.67
N LEU A 160 17.49 -6.31 -2.95
CA LEU A 160 17.60 -4.97 -2.38
C LEU A 160 18.75 -4.86 -1.38
N ARG A 161 18.94 -5.89 -0.53
CA ARG A 161 20.03 -5.92 0.46
C ARG A 161 21.42 -5.96 -0.20
N THR A 162 21.60 -6.67 -1.32
CA THR A 162 22.88 -6.64 -2.05
C THR A 162 23.20 -5.28 -2.66
N HIS A 163 22.18 -4.44 -2.88
CA HIS A 163 22.33 -3.04 -3.33
C HIS A 163 22.51 -2.05 -2.16
N GLY A 164 22.63 -2.55 -0.92
CA GLY A 164 22.85 -1.72 0.26
C GLY A 164 21.57 -1.15 0.88
N CYS A 165 20.39 -1.59 0.43
CA CYS A 165 19.11 -1.16 1.00
C CYS A 165 18.87 -1.78 2.38
N GLN A 166 18.25 -1.02 3.27
CA GLN A 166 17.91 -1.49 4.61
C GLN A 166 16.50 -2.08 4.59
N VAL A 167 16.38 -3.41 4.64
CA VAL A 167 15.09 -4.09 4.68
C VAL A 167 14.89 -4.83 5.99
N ARG A 168 13.80 -4.52 6.70
CA ARG A 168 13.39 -5.18 7.95
C ARG A 168 12.07 -5.92 7.76
N LEU A 169 11.93 -7.02 8.48
CA LEU A 169 10.72 -7.84 8.49
C LEU A 169 9.98 -7.64 9.81
N MET A 170 8.72 -7.21 9.73
CA MET A 170 7.83 -7.04 10.88
C MET A 170 7.19 -8.38 11.24
N PRO A 171 7.28 -8.84 12.50
CA PRO A 171 6.54 -10.02 12.95
C PRO A 171 5.04 -9.89 12.65
N VAL A 172 4.39 -10.98 12.28
CA VAL A 172 2.95 -11.00 11.92
C VAL A 172 1.99 -10.69 13.10
N LYS A 173 2.53 -10.56 14.31
CA LYS A 173 1.82 -10.20 15.55
C LYS A 173 2.69 -9.28 16.40
N PRO A 174 2.11 -8.35 17.17
CA PRO A 174 0.67 -8.11 17.30
C PRO A 174 0.04 -7.34 16.12
N ILE A 175 0.86 -6.70 15.29
CA ILE A 175 0.44 -5.90 14.14
C ILE A 175 1.03 -6.52 12.87
N TYR A 176 0.19 -6.79 11.88
CA TYR A 176 0.60 -7.27 10.56
C TYR A 176 0.85 -6.08 9.61
N MET A 177 1.96 -6.09 8.87
CA MET A 177 2.25 -5.05 7.88
C MET A 177 1.44 -5.31 6.59
N HIS A 178 0.33 -4.57 6.41
CA HIS A 178 -0.51 -4.61 5.21
C HIS A 178 -0.42 -3.33 4.37
N ALA A 179 0.00 -2.22 4.99
CA ALA A 179 0.10 -0.93 4.32
C ALA A 179 0.97 -0.95 3.05
N LYS A 180 0.64 -0.06 2.12
CA LYS A 180 1.49 0.33 0.99
C LYS A 180 1.70 1.84 1.06
N MET A 181 2.88 2.23 1.51
CA MET A 181 3.25 3.62 1.79
C MET A 181 4.69 3.85 1.37
N ILE A 182 4.92 4.96 0.68
CA ILE A 182 6.26 5.45 0.35
C ILE A 182 6.32 6.90 0.80
N VAL A 183 7.30 7.29 1.61
CA VAL A 183 7.48 8.70 2.01
C VAL A 183 8.90 9.17 1.75
N GLY A 184 9.03 10.19 0.91
CA GLY A 184 10.27 10.92 0.67
C GLY A 184 10.26 12.29 1.33
N ASN A 185 11.07 13.21 0.80
CA ASN A 185 11.20 14.56 1.35
C ASN A 185 10.20 15.58 0.81
N ARG A 186 9.60 15.34 -0.37
CA ARG A 186 8.67 16.29 -1.02
C ARG A 186 7.31 15.66 -1.35
N LEU A 187 7.31 14.37 -1.65
CA LEU A 187 6.14 13.58 -1.98
C LEU A 187 6.12 12.30 -1.16
N ALA A 188 4.91 11.85 -0.89
CA ALA A 188 4.60 10.52 -0.39
C ALA A 188 3.51 9.90 -1.25
N PHE A 189 3.34 8.59 -1.08
CA PHE A 189 2.27 7.80 -1.64
C PHE A 189 1.65 6.96 -0.52
N ILE A 190 0.32 6.84 -0.55
CA ILE A 190 -0.45 5.80 0.14
C ILE A 190 -1.53 5.30 -0.82
N GLY A 191 -1.88 4.01 -0.74
CA GLY A 191 -2.92 3.45 -1.59
C GLY A 191 -3.03 1.94 -1.45
N SER A 192 -3.88 1.33 -2.26
CA SER A 192 -4.10 -0.12 -2.25
C SER A 192 -3.08 -0.92 -3.08
N GLU A 193 -2.18 -0.23 -3.78
CA GLU A 193 -1.23 -0.78 -4.75
C GLU A 193 -0.09 -1.57 -4.09
N ASN A 194 -0.09 -2.89 -4.26
CA ASN A 194 1.11 -3.71 -4.08
C ASN A 194 2.12 -3.42 -5.20
N PHE A 195 3.40 -3.73 -4.98
CA PHE A 195 4.45 -3.48 -5.98
C PHE A 195 4.58 -4.63 -7.00
N THR A 196 3.45 -5.24 -7.34
CA THR A 196 3.35 -6.35 -8.29
C THR A 196 2.88 -5.82 -9.65
N GLN A 197 3.19 -6.55 -10.73
CA GLN A 197 2.71 -6.17 -12.06
C GLN A 197 1.18 -6.15 -12.12
N THR A 198 0.53 -7.17 -11.53
CA THR A 198 -0.93 -7.25 -11.47
C THR A 198 -1.54 -6.03 -10.77
N SER A 199 -0.98 -5.61 -9.65
CA SER A 199 -1.53 -4.47 -8.91
C SER A 199 -1.34 -3.14 -9.65
N LEU A 200 -0.16 -2.92 -10.23
CA LEU A 200 0.16 -1.63 -10.88
C LEU A 200 -0.42 -1.48 -12.29
N GLU A 201 -0.62 -2.59 -13.03
CA GLU A 201 -0.96 -2.57 -14.46
C GLU A 201 -2.33 -3.16 -14.81
N ASP A 202 -2.92 -3.98 -13.94
CA ASP A 202 -4.14 -4.74 -14.28
C ASP A 202 -5.30 -4.51 -13.29
N ASN A 203 -5.02 -4.46 -12.00
CA ASN A 203 -6.03 -4.29 -10.95
C ASN A 203 -6.69 -2.92 -11.04
N ARG A 204 -7.92 -2.83 -10.53
CA ARG A 204 -8.41 -1.54 -10.04
C ARG A 204 -7.80 -1.30 -8.67
N GLU A 205 -6.85 -0.38 -8.58
CA GLU A 205 -6.27 0.12 -7.33
C GLU A 205 -6.54 1.62 -7.22
N MET A 206 -6.44 2.17 -6.01
CA MET A 206 -6.56 3.62 -5.80
C MET A 206 -5.68 4.08 -4.65
N GLY A 207 -4.96 5.18 -4.89
CA GLY A 207 -4.15 5.87 -3.91
C GLY A 207 -4.05 7.36 -4.17
N LEU A 208 -3.21 8.01 -3.37
CA LEU A 208 -2.94 9.44 -3.43
C LEU A 208 -1.44 9.72 -3.37
N LEU A 209 -1.04 10.77 -4.10
CA LEU A 209 0.22 11.45 -3.82
C LEU A 209 -0.04 12.53 -2.76
N LEU A 210 0.75 12.50 -1.69
CA LEU A 210 0.65 13.43 -0.56
C LEU A 210 1.91 14.30 -0.47
N ASN A 211 1.79 15.46 0.17
CA ASN A 211 2.90 16.38 0.37
C ASN A 211 2.70 17.25 1.63
N GLY A 212 3.59 18.20 1.87
CA GLY A 212 3.46 19.17 2.96
C GLY A 212 3.43 18.51 4.34
N SER A 213 2.40 18.83 5.13
CA SER A 213 2.27 18.36 6.51
C SER A 213 2.11 16.84 6.63
N ASP A 214 1.62 16.17 5.59
CA ASP A 214 1.36 14.72 5.63
C ASP A 214 2.67 13.92 5.71
N LEU A 215 3.75 14.43 5.11
CA LEU A 215 5.06 13.79 5.11
C LEU A 215 5.59 13.58 6.54
N GLY A 216 5.40 14.57 7.43
CA GLY A 216 5.85 14.50 8.82
C GLY A 216 5.12 13.40 9.60
N LYS A 217 3.80 13.26 9.39
CA LYS A 217 2.98 12.22 10.03
C LYS A 217 3.40 10.83 9.58
N LEU A 218 3.58 10.63 8.28
CA LEU A 218 4.00 9.36 7.69
C LEU A 218 5.40 8.95 8.17
N LYS A 219 6.38 9.87 8.13
CA LYS A 219 7.74 9.60 8.65
C LYS A 219 7.72 9.25 10.13
N ALA A 220 6.92 9.96 10.94
CA ALA A 220 6.80 9.67 12.36
C ALA A 220 6.21 8.28 12.62
N GLN A 221 5.19 7.88 11.85
CA GLN A 221 4.61 6.53 11.93
C GLN A 221 5.63 5.47 11.50
N PHE A 222 6.24 5.63 10.34
CA PHE A 222 7.29 4.72 9.86
C PHE A 222 8.41 4.53 10.89
N ASN A 223 8.89 5.61 11.53
CA ASN A 223 9.95 5.51 12.52
C ASN A 223 9.54 4.67 13.74
N ARG A 224 8.26 4.70 14.15
CA ARG A 224 7.75 3.82 15.21
C ARG A 224 7.78 2.36 14.77
N ASP A 225 7.28 2.08 13.57
CA ASP A 225 7.27 0.73 13.00
C ASP A 225 8.70 0.20 12.77
N TRP A 226 9.61 1.05 12.30
CA TRP A 226 11.02 0.75 12.14
C TRP A 226 11.69 0.36 13.46
N ALA A 227 11.39 1.07 14.55
CA ALA A 227 11.94 0.76 15.87
C ALA A 227 11.48 -0.63 16.37
N MET A 228 10.22 -1.01 16.12
CA MET A 228 9.69 -2.32 16.51
C MET A 228 10.37 -3.50 15.79
N THR A 229 10.83 -3.30 14.56
CA THR A 229 11.46 -4.36 13.76
C THR A 229 12.96 -4.56 14.03
N GLY A 230 13.61 -3.62 14.74
CA GLY A 230 15.05 -3.69 15.05
C GLY A 230 15.43 -4.51 16.30
N GLY A 231 14.46 -4.85 17.15
CA GLY A 231 14.73 -5.48 18.46
C GLY A 231 15.01 -6.99 18.43
N GLY A 232 14.73 -7.68 17.31
CA GLY A 232 14.68 -9.15 17.26
C GLY A 232 16.02 -9.89 17.36
N LEU A 233 17.13 -9.29 16.90
CA LEU A 233 18.45 -9.91 16.94
C LEU A 233 19.39 -9.29 17.98
N GLY A 234 19.21 -8.00 18.32
CA GLY A 234 20.00 -7.33 19.37
C GLY A 234 19.57 -7.72 20.79
N GLY A 235 18.29 -8.01 21.01
CA GLY A 235 17.76 -8.37 22.34
C GLY A 235 18.15 -9.76 22.83
N LEU A 236 18.32 -10.72 21.92
CA LEU A 236 18.80 -12.08 22.25
C LEU A 236 20.28 -12.06 22.66
N VAL A 237 21.11 -11.25 21.99
CA VAL A 237 22.53 -11.10 22.34
C VAL A 237 22.71 -10.32 23.65
N ALA A 238 21.86 -9.30 23.90
CA ALA A 238 21.90 -8.56 25.17
C ALA A 238 21.43 -9.42 26.37
N LYS A 239 20.42 -10.28 26.21
CA LYS A 239 20.02 -11.25 27.24
C LYS A 239 21.06 -12.35 27.46
N ALA A 240 21.74 -12.81 26.41
CA ALA A 240 22.81 -13.80 26.54
C ALA A 240 24.04 -13.25 27.29
N LYS A 241 24.42 -11.99 27.04
CA LYS A 241 25.53 -11.33 27.77
C LYS A 241 25.19 -11.07 29.26
N GLY A 242 23.94 -10.79 29.59
CA GLY A 242 23.51 -10.60 30.98
C GLY A 242 23.43 -11.89 31.81
N TRP A 243 23.31 -13.05 31.15
CA TRP A 243 23.25 -14.35 31.83
C TRP A 243 24.65 -14.94 32.11
N LEU A 244 25.63 -14.68 31.24
CA LEU A 244 27.02 -15.11 31.39
C LEU A 244 27.85 -14.26 32.37
N SER A 245 27.33 -13.13 32.87
CA SER A 245 28.02 -12.31 33.89
C SER A 245 27.64 -12.67 35.34
N ARG A 246 26.97 -13.81 35.55
CA ARG A 246 26.54 -14.31 36.87
C ARG A 246 27.11 -15.69 37.23
N PHE A 247 28.14 -16.14 36.52
CA PHE A 247 28.97 -17.29 36.88
C PHE A 247 30.44 -16.93 36.70
#